data_AF-A0A5C2D0Q3-F1
#
_entry.id   AF-A0A5C2D0Q3-F1
#
_cell.length_a   1.000
_cell.length_b   1.000
_cell.length_c   1.000
_cell.angle_alpha   90.00
_cell.angle_beta   90.00
_cell.angle_gamma   90.00
#
_symmetry.space_group_name_H-M   'P 1'
#
loop_
_entity.id
_entity.type
_entity.pdbx_description
1 polymer ?
#
loop_
_entity_poly.entity_id
_entity_poly.type
_entity_poly.pdbx_seq_one_letter_code
_entity_poly.pdbx_strand_id
1 'polypeptide(L)'
;MMRTDVSIADVLGWDGVLVPGFKVLGVQVDAVVRIDRRAHAARTAPALDHDVLTMWEWPENPGEPRVTELVGVLSRDPSWRKGLKAVGRLGGFCAGAIVGTHDEQCRLECAYFGVSLIDGEGNLIQQGRTGRSPRARRRTLDRWVEELVYARLLDDGVLA
;
A
#
# COMPACT_ATOMS: atom_id res chain seq x y z
N MET A 1 8.96 21.81 -1.50
CA MET A 1 8.61 21.39 -0.13
C MET A 1 8.29 19.90 -0.19
N MET A 2 9.30 19.04 -0.10
CA MET A 2 9.24 17.62 -0.50
C MET A 2 10.21 16.77 0.36
N ARG A 3 10.19 16.97 1.69
CA ARG A 3 11.21 16.43 2.62
C ARG A 3 10.67 15.60 3.79
N THR A 4 9.36 15.45 3.93
CA THR A 4 8.74 14.79 5.10
C THR A 4 8.22 13.37 4.80
N ASP A 5 8.28 12.95 3.55
CA ASP A 5 7.59 11.76 3.07
C ASP A 5 8.48 10.51 3.15
N VAL A 6 9.75 10.66 2.79
CA VAL A 6 10.78 9.62 2.94
C VAL A 6 10.98 9.28 4.42
N SER A 7 10.86 10.26 5.32
CA SER A 7 11.03 10.02 6.75
C SER A 7 9.95 9.12 7.36
N ILE A 8 8.71 9.16 6.87
CA ILE A 8 7.62 8.34 7.45
C ILE A 8 7.79 6.87 7.06
N ALA A 9 8.12 6.59 5.80
CA ALA A 9 8.41 5.23 5.36
C ALA A 9 9.61 4.66 6.14
N ASP A 10 10.67 5.45 6.33
CA ASP A 10 11.85 5.06 7.11
C ASP A 10 11.52 4.78 8.58
N VAL A 11 10.75 5.66 9.23
CA VAL A 11 10.29 5.47 10.63
C VAL A 11 9.49 4.18 10.79
N LEU A 12 8.71 3.80 9.77
CA LEU A 12 7.93 2.57 9.74
C LEU A 12 8.74 1.34 9.30
N GLY A 13 9.98 1.52 8.84
CA GLY A 13 10.82 0.47 8.26
C GLY A 13 10.26 -0.08 6.94
N TRP A 14 9.53 0.74 6.19
CA TRP A 14 8.94 0.36 4.91
C TRP A 14 9.89 0.68 3.75
N ASP A 15 10.44 -0.37 3.14
CA ASP A 15 11.30 -0.27 1.96
C ASP A 15 10.47 -0.08 0.68
N GLY A 16 10.57 1.09 0.05
CA GLY A 16 9.91 1.37 -1.22
C GLY A 16 9.83 2.86 -1.58
N VAL A 17 9.14 3.15 -2.67
CA VAL A 17 8.85 4.53 -3.13
C VAL A 17 7.46 4.93 -2.66
N LEU A 18 7.31 6.15 -2.16
CA LEU A 18 6.01 6.71 -1.81
C LEU A 18 5.28 7.21 -3.07
N VAL A 19 4.04 6.76 -3.24
CA VAL A 19 3.09 7.16 -4.29
C VAL A 19 1.93 7.88 -3.61
N PRO A 20 1.90 9.22 -3.62
CA PRO A 20 0.87 9.99 -2.94
C PRO A 20 -0.48 9.92 -3.67
N GLY A 21 -1.58 9.98 -2.92
CA GLY A 21 -2.93 10.10 -3.48
C GLY A 21 -3.41 8.88 -4.29
N PHE A 22 -2.85 7.70 -4.05
CA PHE A 22 -3.25 6.46 -4.68
C PHE A 22 -4.70 6.10 -4.33
N LYS A 23 -5.54 5.90 -5.36
CA LYS A 23 -6.95 5.55 -5.23
C LYS A 23 -7.18 4.10 -5.58
N VAL A 24 -7.70 3.33 -4.62
CA VAL A 24 -7.96 1.90 -4.81
C VAL A 24 -9.13 1.47 -3.91
N LEU A 25 -10.01 0.60 -4.40
CA LEU A 25 -11.15 0.07 -3.63
C LEU A 25 -12.02 1.15 -2.95
N GLY A 26 -12.16 2.31 -3.60
CA GLY A 26 -12.98 3.43 -3.12
C GLY A 26 -12.36 4.24 -1.97
N VAL A 27 -11.07 4.08 -1.69
CA VAL A 27 -10.32 4.88 -0.70
C VAL A 27 -9.13 5.57 -1.37
N GLN A 28 -8.71 6.71 -0.81
CA GLN A 28 -7.51 7.43 -1.22
C GLN A 28 -6.49 7.38 -0.07
N VAL A 29 -5.27 6.95 -0.37
CA VAL A 29 -4.16 6.77 0.57
C VAL A 29 -2.85 7.14 -0.10
N ASP A 30 -1.80 7.38 0.67
CA ASP A 30 -0.45 7.37 0.12
C ASP A 30 0.10 5.93 0.24
N ALA A 31 0.69 5.40 -0.82
CA ALA A 31 1.14 4.01 -0.90
C ALA A 31 2.67 3.94 -0.91
N VAL A 32 3.27 3.04 -0.14
CA VAL A 32 4.69 2.70 -0.26
C VAL A 32 4.81 1.41 -1.07
N VAL A 33 5.57 1.48 -2.16
CA VAL A 33 5.61 0.44 -3.18
C VAL A 33 7.05 0.01 -3.42
N ARG A 34 7.32 -1.30 -3.35
CA ARG A 34 8.57 -1.88 -3.82
C ARG A 34 8.49 -2.16 -5.30
N ILE A 35 9.57 -1.86 -6.03
CA ILE A 35 9.66 -2.00 -7.48
C ILE A 35 10.73 -3.03 -7.83
N ASP A 36 10.34 -4.05 -8.60
CA ASP A 36 11.27 -4.93 -9.30
C ASP A 36 11.54 -4.38 -10.71
N ARG A 37 12.70 -3.73 -10.87
CA ARG A 37 13.10 -3.15 -12.15
C ARG A 37 13.42 -4.19 -13.22
N ARG A 38 13.84 -5.40 -12.83
CA ARG A 38 14.10 -6.49 -13.78
C ARG A 38 12.78 -7.03 -14.32
N ALA A 39 11.78 -7.19 -13.46
CA ALA A 39 10.44 -7.53 -13.88
C ALA A 39 9.85 -6.45 -14.79
N HIS A 40 10.01 -5.16 -14.45
CA HIS A 40 9.57 -4.06 -15.31
C HIS A 40 10.20 -4.12 -16.72
N ALA A 41 11.50 -4.35 -16.83
CA ALA A 41 12.19 -4.45 -18.12
C ALA A 41 11.69 -5.63 -19.00
N ALA A 42 11.09 -6.66 -18.39
CA ALA A 42 10.51 -7.80 -19.09
C ALA A 42 9.02 -7.61 -19.44
N ARG A 43 8.42 -6.48 -19.08
CA ARG A 43 6.98 -6.21 -19.19
C ARG A 43 6.71 -5.20 -20.31
N THR A 44 5.61 -5.41 -21.02
CA THR A 44 5.18 -4.48 -22.08
C THR A 44 4.21 -3.42 -21.56
N ALA A 45 3.28 -3.81 -20.69
CA ALA A 45 2.28 -2.93 -20.09
C ALA A 45 1.66 -3.56 -18.83
N PRO A 46 0.97 -2.80 -17.99
CA PRO A 46 0.10 -3.35 -16.94
C PRO A 46 -1.06 -4.16 -17.50
N ALA A 47 -1.49 -5.19 -16.79
CA ALA A 47 -2.67 -6.00 -17.10
C ALA A 47 -3.80 -5.66 -16.13
N LEU A 48 -4.80 -4.90 -16.60
CA LEU A 48 -5.95 -4.48 -15.78
C LEU A 48 -7.25 -5.24 -16.07
N ASP A 49 -7.23 -6.09 -17.10
CA ASP A 49 -8.36 -6.93 -17.48
C ASP A 49 -8.52 -8.09 -16.50
N HIS A 50 -9.73 -8.25 -15.96
CA HIS A 50 -10.03 -9.25 -14.94
C HIS A 50 -9.86 -10.69 -15.45
N ASP A 51 -10.23 -10.96 -16.70
CA ASP A 51 -10.17 -12.30 -17.28
C ASP A 51 -8.71 -12.68 -17.54
N VAL A 52 -7.89 -11.73 -18.00
CA VAL A 52 -6.43 -11.91 -18.10
C VAL A 52 -5.82 -12.29 -16.75
N LEU A 53 -6.15 -11.55 -15.69
CA LEU A 53 -5.60 -11.81 -14.37
C LEU A 53 -6.12 -13.12 -13.76
N THR A 54 -7.36 -13.50 -14.07
CA THR A 54 -7.93 -14.78 -13.62
C THR A 54 -7.23 -15.95 -14.29
N MET A 55 -6.85 -15.83 -15.56
CA MET A 55 -6.07 -16.86 -16.24
C MET A 55 -4.70 -17.07 -15.59
N TRP A 56 -4.11 -16.07 -14.94
CA TRP A 56 -2.83 -16.21 -14.22
C TRP A 56 -2.94 -17.01 -12.92
N GLU A 57 -4.16 -17.31 -12.45
CA GLU A 57 -4.33 -18.23 -11.31
C GLU A 57 -4.24 -19.70 -11.74
N TRP A 58 -4.23 -19.99 -13.05
CA TRP A 58 -4.18 -21.36 -13.56
C TRP A 58 -2.75 -21.92 -13.46
N PRO A 59 -2.56 -23.18 -13.01
CA PRO A 59 -1.23 -23.77 -12.89
C PRO A 59 -0.41 -23.78 -14.19
N GLU A 60 -1.09 -23.83 -15.34
CA GLU A 60 -0.49 -23.87 -16.67
C GLU A 60 -0.08 -22.48 -17.20
N ASN A 61 -0.55 -21.41 -16.55
CA ASN A 61 -0.27 -20.04 -16.93
C ASN A 61 0.33 -19.29 -15.74
N PRO A 62 1.67 -19.24 -15.62
CA PRO A 62 2.33 -18.56 -14.50
C PRO A 62 2.12 -17.03 -14.52
N GLY A 63 1.48 -16.49 -15.56
CA GLY A 63 1.24 -15.08 -15.75
C GLY A 63 2.52 -14.29 -16.03
N GLU A 64 2.40 -12.97 -15.98
CA GLU A 64 3.55 -12.10 -16.15
C GLU A 64 4.25 -11.81 -14.80
N PRO A 65 5.56 -11.46 -14.80
CA PRO A 65 6.29 -11.12 -13.59
C PRO A 65 5.65 -9.99 -12.78
N ARG A 66 5.79 -10.04 -11.45
CA ARG A 66 5.34 -8.95 -10.57
C ARG A 66 6.33 -7.80 -10.62
N VAL A 67 5.87 -6.63 -11.06
CA VAL A 67 6.68 -5.40 -11.09
C VAL A 67 6.63 -4.66 -9.76
N THR A 68 5.47 -4.67 -9.11
CA THR A 68 5.19 -3.86 -7.93
C THR A 68 4.70 -4.71 -6.78
N GLU A 69 5.07 -4.33 -5.56
CA GLU A 69 4.53 -4.90 -4.33
C GLU A 69 4.12 -3.76 -3.41
N LEU A 70 2.86 -3.79 -2.95
CA LEU A 70 2.36 -2.83 -2.00
C LEU A 70 2.88 -3.17 -0.60
N VAL A 71 3.81 -2.38 -0.07
CA VAL A 71 4.49 -2.63 1.20
C VAL A 71 3.64 -2.10 2.36
N GLY A 72 3.13 -0.89 2.20
CA GLY A 72 2.24 -0.27 3.17
C GLY A 72 1.44 0.87 2.57
N VAL A 73 0.42 1.30 3.29
CA VAL A 73 -0.38 2.48 2.98
C VAL A 73 -0.52 3.36 4.20
N LEU A 74 -0.54 4.67 3.98
CA LEU A 74 -0.76 5.64 5.04
C LEU A 74 -1.90 6.60 4.69
N SER A 75 -2.66 6.99 5.71
CA SER A 75 -3.68 8.02 5.58
C SER A 75 -3.34 9.24 6.43
N ARG A 76 -3.54 10.42 5.83
CA ARG A 76 -3.38 11.75 6.45
C ARG A 76 -4.73 12.44 6.64
N ASP A 77 -5.82 11.67 6.67
CA ASP A 77 -7.15 12.24 6.89
C ASP A 77 -7.19 12.92 8.28
N PRO A 78 -7.68 14.18 8.38
CA PRO A 78 -7.80 14.87 9.66
C PRO A 78 -8.65 14.11 10.69
N SER A 79 -9.57 13.26 10.21
CA SER A 79 -10.33 12.34 11.05
C SER A 79 -9.61 10.99 11.12
N TRP A 80 -8.99 10.70 12.27
CA TRP A 80 -8.32 9.42 12.50
C TRP A 80 -9.23 8.21 12.23
N ARG A 81 -10.55 8.32 12.48
CA ARG A 81 -11.53 7.25 12.18
C ARG A 81 -11.69 7.01 10.67
N LYS A 82 -11.71 8.07 9.87
CA LYS A 82 -11.74 7.95 8.40
C LYS A 82 -10.44 7.38 7.88
N GLY A 83 -9.31 7.85 8.39
CA GLY A 83 -7.99 7.34 8.02
C GLY A 83 -7.84 5.86 8.37
N LEU A 84 -8.22 5.46 9.58
CA LEU A 84 -8.19 4.08 10.05
C LEU A 84 -9.10 3.18 9.19
N LYS A 85 -10.31 3.64 8.85
CA LYS A 85 -11.21 2.93 7.94
C LYS A 85 -10.60 2.76 6.55
N ALA A 86 -9.93 3.79 6.03
CA ALA A 86 -9.29 3.75 4.72
C ALA A 86 -8.15 2.73 4.68
N VAL A 87 -7.20 2.80 5.62
CA VAL A 87 -6.07 1.85 5.65
C VAL A 87 -6.50 0.44 6.06
N GLY A 88 -7.48 0.32 6.96
CA GLY A 88 -8.04 -0.97 7.37
C GLY A 88 -8.66 -1.74 6.19
N ARG A 89 -9.26 -1.04 5.23
CA ARG A 89 -9.78 -1.65 3.99
C ARG A 89 -8.70 -2.31 3.15
N LEU A 90 -7.45 -1.85 3.28
CA LEU A 90 -6.29 -2.34 2.52
C LEU A 90 -5.39 -3.27 3.33
N GLY A 91 -5.72 -3.56 4.60
CA GLY A 91 -4.92 -4.43 5.47
C GLY A 91 -4.84 -5.89 4.99
N GLY A 92 -5.66 -6.28 4.01
CA GLY A 92 -5.53 -7.56 3.31
C GLY A 92 -4.33 -7.60 2.36
N PHE A 93 -3.82 -6.46 1.89
CA PHE A 93 -2.78 -6.36 0.87
C PHE A 93 -1.42 -5.97 1.44
N CYS A 94 -1.38 -5.15 2.48
CA CYS A 94 -0.15 -4.50 2.95
C CYS A 94 -0.26 -4.04 4.43
N ALA A 95 0.80 -3.42 4.96
CA ALA A 95 0.76 -2.73 6.25
C ALA A 95 -0.07 -1.44 6.18
N GLY A 96 -0.57 -0.95 7.31
CA GLY A 96 -1.35 0.29 7.39
C GLY A 96 -0.80 1.24 8.45
N ALA A 97 -0.83 2.54 8.16
CA ALA A 97 -0.49 3.60 9.10
C ALA A 97 -1.48 4.78 9.01
N ILE A 98 -1.68 5.51 10.10
CA ILE A 98 -2.33 6.82 10.07
C ILE A 98 -1.39 7.88 10.66
N VAL A 99 -1.47 9.08 10.11
CA VAL A 99 -0.63 10.22 10.50
C VAL A 99 -1.52 11.36 10.95
N GLY A 100 -1.31 11.86 12.16
CA GLY A 100 -1.99 13.06 12.64
C GLY A 100 -2.29 13.05 14.14
N THR A 101 -3.29 13.82 14.53
CA THR A 101 -3.72 13.94 15.93
C THR A 101 -4.37 12.66 16.43
N HIS A 102 -4.09 12.29 17.67
CA HIS A 102 -4.65 11.09 18.29
C HIS A 102 -5.12 11.33 19.72
N ASP A 103 -6.14 10.58 20.13
CA ASP A 103 -6.59 10.43 21.50
C ASP A 103 -6.35 8.99 21.97
N GLU A 104 -6.80 8.66 23.18
CA GLU A 104 -6.69 7.30 23.73
C GLU A 104 -7.46 6.26 22.91
N GLN A 105 -8.65 6.62 22.42
CA GLN A 105 -9.47 5.73 21.61
C GLN A 105 -8.77 5.39 20.28
N CYS A 106 -8.16 6.37 19.63
CA CYS A 106 -7.38 6.21 18.42
C CYS A 106 -6.25 5.18 18.62
N ARG A 107 -5.49 5.29 19.73
CA ARG A 107 -4.41 4.34 20.05
C ARG A 107 -4.94 2.91 20.22
N LEU A 108 -6.01 2.74 21.01
CA LEU A 108 -6.64 1.45 21.26
C LEU A 108 -7.15 0.81 19.96
N GLU A 109 -7.84 1.57 19.11
CA GLU A 109 -8.34 1.06 17.83
C GLU A 109 -7.19 0.73 16.86
N CYS A 110 -6.18 1.58 16.77
CA CYS A 110 -4.99 1.28 15.97
C CYS A 110 -4.31 -0.02 16.44
N ALA A 111 -4.25 -0.25 17.75
CA ALA A 111 -3.64 -1.46 18.31
C ALA A 111 -4.48 -2.70 17.96
N TYR A 112 -5.80 -2.57 18.11
CA TYR A 112 -6.76 -3.61 17.78
C TYR A 112 -6.71 -4.03 16.31
N PHE A 113 -6.63 -3.06 15.38
CA PHE A 113 -6.56 -3.34 13.94
C PHE A 113 -5.12 -3.61 13.44
N GLY A 114 -4.11 -3.45 14.29
CA GLY A 114 -2.71 -3.61 13.93
C GLY A 114 -2.24 -2.58 12.90
N VAL A 115 -2.64 -1.32 13.08
CA VAL A 115 -2.29 -0.16 12.26
C VAL A 115 -1.29 0.71 13.02
N SER A 116 -0.24 1.16 12.34
CA SER A 116 0.74 2.07 12.93
C SER A 116 0.14 3.46 13.13
N LEU A 117 0.55 4.14 14.19
CA LEU A 117 0.14 5.51 14.49
C LEU A 117 1.38 6.40 14.56
N ILE A 118 1.35 7.46 13.78
CA ILE A 118 2.37 8.51 13.75
C ILE A 118 1.70 9.84 14.11
N ASP A 119 2.36 10.65 14.94
CA ASP A 119 1.86 11.97 15.29
C ASP A 119 2.09 13.02 14.17
N GLY A 120 1.68 14.26 14.41
CA GLY A 120 1.86 15.35 13.45
C GLY A 120 3.32 15.79 13.25
N GLU A 121 4.23 15.37 14.14
CA GLU A 121 5.66 15.68 14.10
C GLU A 121 6.47 14.58 13.39
N GLY A 122 5.84 13.43 13.10
CA GLY A 122 6.47 12.29 12.45
C GLY A 122 7.01 11.25 13.43
N ASN A 123 6.71 11.36 14.73
CA ASN A 123 7.14 10.36 15.71
C ASN A 123 6.23 9.14 15.68
N LEU A 124 6.84 7.95 15.76
CA LEU A 124 6.10 6.70 15.91
C LEU A 124 5.53 6.58 17.31
N ILE A 125 4.21 6.66 17.43
CA ILE A 125 3.49 6.50 18.70
C ILE A 125 3.17 5.04 18.95
N GLN A 126 2.84 4.30 17.89
CA GLN A 126 2.51 2.89 17.98
C GLN A 126 2.88 2.15 16.70
N GLN A 127 3.62 1.06 16.85
CA GLN A 127 3.92 0.16 15.74
C GLN A 127 2.74 -0.79 15.50
N GLY A 128 2.25 -0.79 14.26
CA GLY A 128 1.28 -1.76 13.76
C GLY A 128 1.95 -3.02 13.23
N ARG A 129 1.19 -3.80 12.47
CA ARG A 129 1.72 -5.01 11.82
C ARG A 129 2.69 -4.65 10.71
N THR A 130 3.67 -5.52 10.50
CA THR A 130 4.49 -5.52 9.31
C THR A 130 3.80 -6.34 8.22
N GLY A 131 3.64 -5.74 7.04
CA GLY A 131 2.95 -6.36 5.90
C GLY A 131 1.46 -6.63 6.13
N ARG A 132 0.92 -7.53 5.29
CA ARG A 132 -0.51 -7.84 5.23
C ARG A 132 -1.02 -8.62 6.45
N SER A 133 -2.35 -8.64 6.61
CA SER A 133 -3.02 -9.46 7.61
C SER A 133 -2.63 -10.95 7.49
N PRO A 134 -2.22 -11.63 8.58
CA PRO A 134 -1.65 -13.00 8.51
C PRO A 134 -2.56 -14.07 7.88
N ARG A 135 -3.88 -13.86 7.91
CA ARG A 135 -4.86 -14.79 7.34
C ARG A 135 -5.28 -14.43 5.91
N ALA A 136 -4.79 -13.32 5.37
CA ALA A 136 -5.12 -12.91 4.02
C ALA A 136 -4.38 -13.81 3.01
N ARG A 137 -5.16 -14.46 2.15
CA ARG A 137 -4.63 -15.24 1.02
C ARG A 137 -4.58 -14.34 -0.20
N ARG A 138 -3.52 -14.48 -1.02
CA ARG A 138 -3.46 -13.83 -2.32
C ARG A 138 -4.55 -14.38 -3.24
N ARG A 139 -5.16 -13.51 -4.03
CA ARG A 139 -6.16 -13.80 -5.06
C ARG A 139 -5.90 -12.91 -6.28
N THR A 140 -6.69 -13.08 -7.35
CA THR A 140 -6.75 -12.17 -8.50
C THR A 140 -6.82 -10.70 -8.09
N LEU A 141 -7.54 -10.38 -7.00
CA LEU A 141 -7.65 -9.02 -6.52
C LEU A 141 -6.32 -8.43 -6.04
N ASP A 142 -5.47 -9.21 -5.37
CA ASP A 142 -4.12 -8.76 -5.00
C ASP A 142 -3.31 -8.41 -6.24
N ARG A 143 -3.41 -9.26 -7.27
CA ARG A 143 -2.72 -9.05 -8.53
C ARG A 143 -3.22 -7.79 -9.22
N TRP A 144 -4.54 -7.60 -9.26
CA TRP A 144 -5.14 -6.39 -9.83
C TRP A 144 -4.71 -5.12 -9.10
N VAL A 145 -4.61 -5.15 -7.77
CA VAL A 145 -4.09 -4.01 -6.99
C VAL A 145 -2.64 -3.70 -7.36
N GLU A 146 -1.78 -4.70 -7.50
CA GLU A 146 -0.38 -4.52 -7.95
C GLU A 146 -0.31 -3.91 -9.35
N GLU A 147 -1.14 -4.39 -10.27
CA GLU A 147 -1.22 -3.91 -11.64
C GLU A 147 -1.73 -2.46 -11.72
N LEU A 148 -2.69 -2.08 -10.88
CA LEU A 148 -3.11 -0.68 -10.73
C LEU A 148 -1.98 0.22 -10.22
N VAL A 149 -1.21 -0.25 -9.24
CA VAL A 149 -0.05 0.48 -8.74
C VAL A 149 1.00 0.61 -9.84
N TYR A 150 1.23 -0.45 -10.63
CA TYR A 150 2.16 -0.44 -11.74
C TYR A 150 1.75 0.58 -12.82
N ALA A 151 0.48 0.57 -13.22
CA ALA A 151 -0.06 1.56 -14.14
C ALA A 151 0.14 2.99 -13.63
N ARG A 152 -0.16 3.21 -12.33
CA ARG A 152 0.03 4.52 -11.71
C ARG A 152 1.49 5.00 -11.74
N LEU A 153 2.44 4.11 -11.49
CA LEU A 153 3.88 4.45 -11.52
C LEU A 153 4.38 4.79 -12.92
N LEU A 154 3.81 4.17 -13.96
CA LEU A 154 4.09 4.53 -15.36
C LEU A 154 3.52 5.91 -15.68
N ASP A 155 2.26 6.16 -15.31
CA ASP A 155 1.59 7.46 -15.53
C ASP A 155 2.33 8.61 -14.84
N ASP A 156 2.86 8.36 -13.64
CA ASP A 156 3.62 9.33 -12.85
C ASP A 156 5.10 9.48 -13.33
N GLY A 157 5.52 8.70 -14.33
CA GLY A 157 6.88 8.73 -14.89
C GLY A 157 7.98 8.17 -13.96
N VAL A 158 7.59 7.42 -12.91
CA VAL A 158 8.54 6.79 -11.97
C VAL A 158 9.25 5.60 -12.63
N LEU A 159 8.57 4.96 -13.59
CA LEU A 159 9.04 3.80 -14.36
C LEU A 159 9.21 4.12 -15.86
N ALA A 160 9.52 5.38 -16.19
CA ALA A 160 9.81 5.80 -17.57
C ALA A 160 11.19 5.34 -18.06
#